data_AF-A0A2T2NFQ1-F1
#
_entry.id   AF-A0A2T2NFQ1-F1
#
_cell.length_a   1.000
_cell.length_b   1.000
_cell.length_c   1.000
_cell.angle_alpha   90.00
_cell.angle_beta   90.00
_cell.angle_gamma   90.00
#
_symmetry.space_group_name_H-M   'P 1'
#
loop_
_entity.id
_entity.type
_entity.pdbx_description
1 polymer ?
#
loop_
_entity_poly.entity_id
_entity_poly.type
_entity_poly.pdbx_seq_one_letter_code
_entity_poly.pdbx_strand_id
1 'polypeptide(L)'
;MDAFVCRKRRRIDTSPVSRPADGHGVDGDESTDFKLALLASLHPDLDDSTILETLVASEGSVEHASQALSTSSSISPRKRTAASGVGHQSSLFAYGISSAQPVLAKKTLVKKGKTLYLYTPEDIAANTPCSIIHNFLPSAEADALLQELLEQTPTYTHLEFKLFDRVVKSPHTFAFYVNSLAEVEEQKAQYIYDGQKIEDVRQSTPEMLKASVKVEQAVNAEIERRIREQYSEGKKLKYQSPKPWKPNTAFVNCYDGPQQSVGYHADQLTYLGPRAIIGSLSLGVAREFRVRKVVAEDDEYRKSDGSLADAQGQISIQLPHNSLLVMHAEMQEEWKHSIASAQAIDPHPLAANKRLNITYRCYRAALHPKFTPKCRCEVPTVLRCVTKKKETRGRYMWMCHTHYVPGKDGCSFFQWAEFDEDGEPSWAREST
;
A
#
# COMPACT_ATOMS: atom_id res chain seq x y z
N MET A 1 -12.50 20.96 -64.01
CA MET A 1 -11.97 21.89 -62.98
C MET A 1 -10.75 21.24 -62.38
N ASP A 2 -9.65 21.60 -63.02
CA ASP A 2 -8.22 21.55 -62.73
C ASP A 2 -7.53 20.38 -62.01
N ALA A 3 -6.49 19.96 -62.70
CA ALA A 3 -5.67 18.77 -62.55
C ALA A 3 -4.21 19.18 -62.28
N PHE A 4 -3.48 18.29 -61.59
CA PHE A 4 -2.08 17.87 -61.84
C PHE A 4 -0.92 18.89 -62.02
N VAL A 5 0.30 18.34 -61.80
CA VAL A 5 1.67 18.84 -62.12
C VAL A 5 2.36 19.53 -60.92
N CYS A 6 3.36 19.00 -60.22
CA CYS A 6 4.65 18.32 -60.50
C CYS A 6 5.83 19.29 -60.77
N ARG A 7 7.01 18.96 -60.17
CA ARG A 7 8.39 19.46 -60.40
C ARG A 7 8.81 20.68 -59.54
N LYS A 8 10.02 20.82 -58.98
CA LYS A 8 11.37 20.35 -59.34
C LYS A 8 12.35 20.59 -58.17
N ARG A 9 13.33 19.70 -57.95
CA ARG A 9 14.55 19.94 -57.12
C ARG A 9 15.41 21.07 -57.72
N ARG A 10 16.11 21.86 -56.89
CA ARG A 10 17.28 22.67 -57.30
C ARG A 10 18.49 22.43 -56.37
N ARG A 11 19.64 22.43 -57.04
CA ARG A 11 21.01 21.98 -56.77
C ARG A 11 21.75 22.61 -55.57
N ILE A 12 22.72 21.85 -55.06
CA ILE A 12 23.83 22.17 -54.15
C ILE A 12 24.85 23.12 -54.83
N ASP A 13 25.48 24.01 -54.05
CA ASP A 13 26.82 24.58 -54.31
C ASP A 13 27.63 24.71 -52.99
N THR A 14 28.95 24.61 -53.12
CA THR A 14 29.94 24.21 -52.09
C THR A 14 30.85 25.34 -51.56
N SER A 15 31.07 25.35 -50.21
CA SER A 15 32.29 25.75 -49.41
C SER A 15 32.82 27.21 -49.42
N PRO A 16 33.58 27.72 -48.39
CA PRO A 16 34.29 27.00 -47.31
C PRO A 16 34.14 27.52 -45.85
N VAL A 17 34.55 26.63 -44.93
CA VAL A 17 35.04 26.77 -43.53
C VAL A 17 35.09 28.18 -42.89
N SER A 18 34.47 28.31 -41.72
CA SER A 18 35.06 29.01 -40.55
C SER A 18 34.43 28.51 -39.24
N ARG A 19 35.27 28.08 -38.28
CA ARG A 19 34.89 27.86 -36.88
C ARG A 19 34.71 29.22 -36.20
N PRO A 20 33.76 29.34 -35.26
CA PRO A 20 34.14 29.45 -33.84
C PRO A 20 33.26 28.50 -33.00
N ALA A 21 33.77 27.66 -32.10
CA ALA A 21 34.35 28.04 -30.80
C ALA A 21 33.50 29.08 -30.09
N ASP A 22 32.40 28.66 -29.45
CA ASP A 22 32.23 28.83 -28.02
C ASP A 22 30.96 28.14 -27.53
N GLY A 23 31.11 27.43 -26.41
CA GLY A 23 30.03 26.73 -25.74
C GLY A 23 29.10 27.71 -25.04
N HIS A 24 27.80 27.52 -25.25
CA HIS A 24 26.81 27.81 -24.24
C HIS A 24 25.71 26.76 -24.36
N GLY A 25 25.57 25.97 -23.29
CA GLY A 25 24.51 25.00 -23.14
C GLY A 25 23.15 25.70 -23.19
N VAL A 26 22.35 25.29 -24.15
CA VAL A 26 20.92 25.53 -24.17
C VAL A 26 20.30 24.16 -24.00
N ASP A 27 20.04 23.81 -22.74
CA ASP A 27 19.11 22.72 -22.43
C ASP A 27 17.72 23.25 -22.79
N GLY A 28 17.42 23.17 -24.09
CA GLY A 28 16.14 23.53 -24.65
C GLY A 28 15.12 22.45 -24.29
N ASP A 29 13.93 22.88 -23.92
CA ASP A 29 12.74 22.10 -23.61
C ASP A 29 12.24 21.35 -24.87
N GLU A 30 13.08 20.45 -25.39
CA GLU A 30 12.80 19.64 -26.56
C GLU A 30 11.79 18.56 -26.18
N SER A 31 10.74 18.43 -27.00
CA SER A 31 9.68 17.43 -26.80
C SER A 31 10.28 16.02 -26.64
N THR A 32 9.73 15.24 -25.72
CA THR A 32 10.13 13.84 -25.51
C THR A 32 10.16 13.06 -26.83
N ASP A 33 9.20 13.29 -27.73
CA ASP A 33 9.16 12.63 -29.04
C ASP A 33 10.38 12.95 -29.92
N PHE A 34 10.91 14.18 -29.82
CA PHE A 34 12.13 14.59 -30.52
C PHE A 34 13.36 13.91 -29.94
N LYS A 35 13.46 13.85 -28.61
CA LYS A 35 14.55 13.17 -27.90
C LYS A 35 14.58 11.67 -28.18
N LEU A 36 13.41 11.03 -28.27
CA LEU A 36 13.27 9.63 -28.65
C LEU A 36 13.68 9.40 -30.11
N ALA A 37 13.22 10.24 -31.04
CA ALA A 37 13.61 10.15 -32.45
C ALA A 37 15.13 10.34 -32.64
N LEU A 38 15.73 11.23 -31.86
CA LEU A 38 17.17 11.47 -31.87
C LEU A 38 17.94 10.25 -31.36
N LEU A 39 17.51 9.64 -30.25
CA LEU A 39 18.12 8.41 -29.73
C LEU A 39 17.94 7.21 -30.65
N ALA A 40 16.77 7.06 -31.28
CA ALA A 40 16.50 6.01 -32.27
C ALA A 40 17.38 6.15 -33.52
N SER A 41 17.72 7.39 -33.92
CA SER A 41 18.67 7.66 -35.00
C SER A 41 20.11 7.30 -34.62
N LEU A 42 20.49 7.52 -33.36
CA LEU A 42 21.83 7.23 -32.83
C LEU A 42 22.05 5.74 -32.53
N HIS A 43 20.98 4.99 -32.22
CA HIS A 43 21.00 3.57 -31.88
C HIS A 43 19.96 2.77 -32.67
N PRO A 44 20.13 2.62 -34.00
CA PRO A 44 19.12 2.05 -34.89
C PRO A 44 18.84 0.55 -34.68
N ASP A 45 19.71 -0.16 -33.95
CA ASP A 45 19.57 -1.60 -33.68
C ASP A 45 18.76 -1.90 -32.39
N LEU A 46 18.31 -0.87 -31.67
CA LEU A 46 17.57 -0.99 -30.42
C LEU A 46 16.08 -0.72 -30.62
N ASP A 47 15.25 -1.38 -29.83
CA ASP A 47 13.80 -1.19 -29.86
C ASP A 47 13.37 0.11 -29.14
N ASP A 48 12.23 0.66 -29.55
CA ASP A 48 11.68 1.91 -29.03
C ASP A 48 11.43 1.89 -27.51
N SER A 49 11.16 0.71 -26.93
CA SER A 49 10.93 0.59 -25.49
C SER A 49 12.23 0.73 -24.68
N THR A 50 13.32 0.13 -25.15
CA THR A 50 14.66 0.28 -24.57
C THR A 50 15.15 1.73 -24.64
N ILE A 51 14.86 2.43 -25.74
CA ILE A 51 15.24 3.83 -25.94
C ILE A 51 14.46 4.75 -24.98
N LEU A 52 13.14 4.56 -24.88
CA LEU A 52 12.29 5.34 -23.97
C LEU A 52 12.68 5.15 -22.51
N GLU A 53 12.92 3.91 -22.10
CA GLU A 53 13.32 3.59 -20.72
C GLU A 53 14.68 4.18 -20.37
N THR A 54 15.64 4.18 -21.30
CA THR A 54 16.98 4.74 -21.08
C THR A 54 16.97 6.28 -21.03
N LEU A 55 16.09 6.91 -21.82
CA LEU A 55 15.85 8.36 -21.74
C LEU A 55 15.23 8.76 -20.40
N VAL A 56 14.28 7.98 -19.89
CA VAL A 56 13.69 8.18 -18.56
C VAL A 56 14.73 7.98 -17.45
N ALA A 57 15.57 6.96 -17.56
CA ALA A 57 16.65 6.70 -16.61
C ALA A 57 17.71 7.81 -16.57
N SER A 58 17.86 8.55 -17.68
CA SER A 58 18.81 9.65 -17.83
C SER A 58 18.18 11.02 -17.55
N GLU A 59 17.05 11.05 -16.83
CA GLU A 59 16.28 12.26 -16.50
C GLU A 59 15.94 13.13 -17.73
N GLY A 60 15.79 12.50 -18.91
CA GLY A 60 15.48 13.20 -20.16
C GLY A 60 16.68 13.80 -20.89
N SER A 61 17.93 13.49 -20.50
CA SER A 61 19.15 13.84 -21.25
C SER A 61 19.45 12.79 -22.33
N VAL A 62 19.55 13.24 -23.57
CA VAL A 62 19.89 12.41 -24.73
C VAL A 62 21.37 11.99 -24.68
N GLU A 63 22.27 12.84 -24.20
CA GLU A 63 23.70 12.56 -24.10
C GLU A 63 23.99 11.44 -23.11
N HIS A 64 23.40 11.52 -21.92
CA HIS A 64 23.55 10.49 -20.89
C HIS A 64 22.90 9.16 -21.31
N ALA A 65 21.72 9.23 -21.93
CA ALA A 65 21.04 8.04 -22.46
C ALA A 65 21.88 7.36 -23.55
N SER A 66 22.42 8.13 -24.49
CA SER A 66 23.24 7.61 -25.58
C SER A 66 24.54 6.96 -25.08
N GLN A 67 25.20 7.55 -24.07
CA GLN A 67 26.39 6.98 -23.45
C GLN A 67 26.08 5.64 -22.75
N ALA A 68 24.96 5.56 -22.02
CA ALA A 68 24.53 4.32 -21.37
C ALA A 68 24.26 3.20 -22.40
N LEU A 69 23.59 3.53 -23.51
CA LEU A 69 23.30 2.61 -24.61
C LEU A 69 24.57 2.16 -25.36
N SER A 70 25.56 3.03 -25.52
CA SER A 70 26.84 2.64 -26.14
C SER A 70 27.63 1.66 -25.27
N THR A 71 27.57 1.79 -23.94
CA THR A 71 28.30 0.90 -23.01
C THR A 71 27.66 -0.49 -22.84
N SER A 72 26.37 -0.65 -23.13
CA SER A 72 25.64 -1.91 -22.97
C SER A 72 25.78 -2.88 -24.16
N SER A 73 26.41 -2.46 -25.26
CA SER A 73 26.61 -3.22 -26.50
C SER A 73 27.49 -4.49 -26.38
N SER A 74 27.95 -4.86 -25.18
CA SER A 74 28.80 -6.04 -24.95
C SER A 74 28.07 -7.30 -24.44
N ILE A 75 26.73 -7.28 -24.32
CA ILE A 75 25.96 -8.47 -23.87
C ILE A 75 24.87 -8.81 -24.89
N SER A 76 25.05 -9.93 -25.59
CA SER A 76 24.10 -10.49 -26.57
C SER A 76 22.68 -10.65 -25.98
N PRO A 77 21.61 -10.33 -26.72
CA PRO A 77 20.24 -10.42 -26.20
C PRO A 77 19.78 -11.87 -26.20
N ARG A 78 19.81 -12.53 -25.03
CA ARG A 78 18.99 -13.74 -24.83
C ARG A 78 17.55 -13.29 -24.58
N LYS A 79 16.72 -13.50 -25.60
CA LYS A 79 15.25 -13.37 -25.60
C LYS A 79 14.67 -14.02 -24.32
N ARG A 80 14.32 -13.20 -23.33
CA ARG A 80 13.46 -13.60 -22.21
C ARG A 80 12.09 -13.01 -22.47
N THR A 81 11.11 -13.88 -22.64
CA THR A 81 9.71 -13.52 -22.87
C THR A 81 9.17 -12.77 -21.66
N ALA A 82 8.97 -11.45 -21.79
CA ALA A 82 8.13 -10.69 -20.88
C ALA A 82 6.70 -11.26 -20.95
N ALA A 83 6.15 -11.64 -19.81
CA ALA A 83 4.74 -12.01 -19.72
C ALA A 83 3.90 -10.77 -20.08
N SER A 84 3.05 -10.89 -21.10
CA SER A 84 2.19 -9.84 -21.64
C SER A 84 0.98 -9.54 -20.74
N GLY A 85 1.22 -9.34 -19.44
CA GLY A 85 0.21 -8.86 -18.50
C GLY A 85 0.13 -7.34 -18.54
N VAL A 86 -1.04 -6.80 -18.89
CA VAL A 86 -1.32 -5.37 -18.83
C VAL A 86 -1.00 -4.83 -17.43
N GLY A 87 -0.17 -3.77 -17.34
CA GLY A 87 -0.04 -2.94 -16.14
C GLY A 87 1.16 -3.17 -15.21
N HIS A 88 2.18 -3.95 -15.59
CA HIS A 88 3.39 -4.08 -14.76
C HIS A 88 4.49 -3.12 -15.22
N GLN A 89 4.73 -2.06 -14.44
CA GLN A 89 5.97 -1.30 -14.55
C GLN A 89 7.08 -2.08 -13.81
N SER A 90 8.01 -2.64 -14.58
CA SER A 90 9.17 -3.34 -14.03
C SER A 90 10.20 -2.34 -13.49
N SER A 91 10.97 -2.75 -12.48
CA SER A 91 12.03 -1.91 -11.90
C SER A 91 13.26 -1.88 -12.81
N LEU A 92 14.03 -0.80 -12.74
CA LEU A 92 15.29 -0.63 -13.51
C LEU A 92 16.33 -1.74 -13.25
N PHE A 93 16.20 -2.48 -12.13
CA PHE A 93 17.04 -3.64 -11.80
C PHE A 93 16.81 -4.83 -12.72
N ALA A 94 15.61 -4.98 -13.31
CA ALA A 94 15.29 -6.09 -14.20
C ALA A 94 16.18 -6.14 -15.46
N TYR A 95 16.81 -5.01 -15.82
CA TYR A 95 17.70 -4.86 -16.97
C TYR A 95 19.18 -4.70 -16.61
N GLY A 96 19.56 -4.96 -15.36
CA GLY A 96 20.98 -4.98 -14.95
C GLY A 96 21.64 -3.61 -14.81
N ILE A 97 20.88 -2.52 -14.78
CA ILE A 97 21.40 -1.18 -14.49
C ILE A 97 21.62 -1.05 -12.98
N SER A 98 22.73 -1.60 -12.49
CA SER A 98 23.22 -1.29 -11.15
C SER A 98 23.89 0.08 -11.17
N SER A 99 23.38 1.02 -10.37
CA SER A 99 24.20 2.12 -9.87
C SER A 99 25.34 1.50 -9.05
N ALA A 100 26.51 1.40 -9.65
CA ALA A 100 27.69 0.83 -9.02
C ALA A 100 28.23 1.80 -7.97
N GLN A 101 27.65 1.82 -6.75
CA GLN A 101 28.37 2.11 -5.49
C GLN A 101 27.61 1.56 -4.26
N PRO A 102 28.25 0.71 -3.41
CA PRO A 102 27.71 0.35 -2.11
C PRO A 102 28.01 1.48 -1.12
N VAL A 103 27.12 2.46 -0.99
CA VAL A 103 27.25 3.48 0.06
C VAL A 103 26.47 3.04 1.29
N LEU A 104 27.24 2.60 2.27
CA LEU A 104 26.86 2.36 3.65
C LEU A 104 26.38 3.68 4.30
N ALA A 105 25.14 4.09 4.03
CA ALA A 105 24.41 5.11 4.78
C ALA A 105 22.91 4.98 4.48
N LYS A 106 22.11 4.68 5.51
CA LYS A 106 20.63 4.74 5.45
C LYS A 106 20.21 6.21 5.25
N LYS A 107 20.32 6.73 4.02
CA LYS A 107 19.71 8.01 3.64
C LYS A 107 18.21 7.80 3.58
N THR A 108 17.44 8.67 4.23
CA THR A 108 15.98 8.70 4.13
C THR A 108 15.60 8.89 2.66
N LEU A 109 15.11 7.83 2.01
CA LEU A 109 14.79 7.81 0.58
C LEU A 109 13.65 8.75 0.20
N VAL A 110 12.79 9.07 1.17
CA VAL A 110 11.65 9.97 0.98
C VAL A 110 12.07 11.42 1.22
N LYS A 111 11.97 12.25 0.18
CA LYS A 111 12.17 13.71 0.27
C LYS A 111 10.85 14.39 0.64
N LYS A 112 10.92 15.43 1.48
CA LYS A 112 9.76 16.23 1.91
C LYS A 112 8.93 16.68 0.70
N GLY A 113 7.62 16.40 0.71
CA GLY A 113 6.68 16.81 -0.34
C GLY A 113 6.69 15.98 -1.64
N LYS A 114 7.53 14.94 -1.77
CA LYS A 114 7.48 14.01 -2.90
C LYS A 114 7.02 12.61 -2.47
N THR A 115 6.18 12.00 -3.29
CA THR A 115 5.79 10.59 -3.14
C THR A 115 6.90 9.71 -3.70
N LEU A 116 7.41 8.77 -2.90
CA LEU A 116 8.30 7.71 -3.38
C LEU A 116 7.45 6.54 -3.87
N TYR A 117 7.57 6.16 -5.13
CA TYR A 117 6.88 5.01 -5.68
C TYR A 117 7.78 3.78 -5.58
N LEU A 118 7.28 2.71 -4.97
CA LEU A 118 7.98 1.44 -4.85
C LEU A 118 7.22 0.37 -5.63
N TYR A 119 7.96 -0.39 -6.43
CA TYR A 119 7.40 -1.36 -7.37
C TYR A 119 7.83 -2.80 -7.09
N THR A 120 9.04 -3.02 -6.56
CA THR A 120 9.54 -4.37 -6.30
C THR A 120 9.17 -4.84 -4.88
N PRO A 121 8.91 -6.14 -4.68
CA PRO A 121 8.72 -6.70 -3.35
C PRO A 121 9.89 -6.40 -2.39
N GLU A 122 11.12 -6.44 -2.90
CA GLU A 122 12.34 -6.20 -2.13
C GLU A 122 12.42 -4.75 -1.64
N ASP A 123 12.17 -3.78 -2.52
CA ASP A 123 12.19 -2.36 -2.15
C ASP A 123 11.07 -2.02 -1.18
N ILE A 124 9.86 -2.57 -1.41
CA ILE A 124 8.72 -2.41 -0.52
C ILE A 124 9.08 -2.94 0.87
N ALA A 125 9.63 -4.16 0.95
CA ALA A 125 10.01 -4.77 2.20
C ALA A 125 11.13 -3.99 2.92
N ALA A 126 12.12 -3.45 2.20
CA ALA A 126 13.23 -2.72 2.79
C ALA A 126 12.84 -1.33 3.32
N ASN A 127 11.82 -0.69 2.74
CA ASN A 127 11.49 0.71 3.01
C ASN A 127 10.19 0.91 3.81
N THR A 128 9.39 -0.14 3.95
CA THR A 128 8.10 -0.10 4.65
C THR A 128 7.94 -1.32 5.55
N PRO A 129 7.07 -1.29 6.57
CA PRO A 129 6.67 -2.47 7.34
C PRO A 129 5.68 -3.34 6.55
N CYS A 130 5.78 -3.37 5.22
CA CYS A 130 4.92 -4.16 4.36
C CYS A 130 5.73 -5.13 3.53
N SER A 131 5.09 -6.19 3.05
CA SER A 131 5.63 -7.10 2.05
C SER A 131 4.52 -7.49 1.10
N ILE A 132 4.84 -7.69 -0.17
CA ILE A 132 3.86 -7.93 -1.22
C ILE A 132 4.18 -9.21 -1.98
N ILE A 133 3.14 -9.98 -2.28
CA ILE A 133 3.19 -11.16 -3.12
C ILE A 133 2.23 -10.92 -4.28
N HIS A 134 2.77 -10.70 -5.47
CA HIS A 134 1.99 -10.53 -6.69
C HIS A 134 1.52 -11.89 -7.24
N ASN A 135 0.40 -11.88 -7.97
CA ASN A 135 -0.22 -13.09 -8.54
C ASN A 135 -0.38 -14.20 -7.48
N PHE A 136 -0.86 -13.81 -6.31
CA PHE A 136 -0.81 -14.63 -5.10
C PHE A 136 -1.60 -15.93 -5.23
N LEU A 137 -2.86 -15.85 -5.67
CA LEU A 137 -3.68 -17.02 -5.96
C LEU A 137 -3.46 -17.50 -7.40
N PRO A 138 -3.68 -18.79 -7.71
CA PRO A 138 -3.85 -19.21 -9.10
C PRO A 138 -4.94 -18.38 -9.79
N SER A 139 -4.72 -17.97 -11.06
CA SER A 139 -5.60 -17.02 -11.75
C SER A 139 -7.08 -17.42 -11.70
N ALA A 140 -7.38 -18.71 -11.92
CA ALA A 140 -8.75 -19.21 -11.88
C ALA A 140 -9.41 -19.07 -10.49
N GLU A 141 -8.64 -19.22 -9.41
CA GLU A 141 -9.15 -19.02 -8.05
C GLU A 141 -9.33 -17.53 -7.73
N ALA A 142 -8.42 -16.68 -8.20
CA ALA A 142 -8.54 -15.23 -8.04
C ALA A 142 -9.79 -14.68 -8.76
N ASP A 143 -10.05 -15.17 -9.98
CA ASP A 143 -11.21 -14.80 -10.77
C ASP A 143 -12.52 -15.31 -10.15
N ALA A 144 -12.54 -16.57 -9.68
CA ALA A 144 -13.70 -17.13 -8.99
C ALA A 144 -14.03 -16.36 -7.71
N LEU A 145 -13.04 -16.06 -6.87
CA LEU A 145 -13.20 -15.26 -5.66
C LEU A 145 -13.68 -13.84 -5.99
N LEU A 146 -13.14 -13.22 -7.05
CA LEU A 146 -13.56 -11.90 -7.48
C LEU A 146 -15.02 -11.89 -7.95
N GLN A 147 -15.44 -12.86 -8.76
CA GLN A 147 -16.82 -12.98 -9.23
C GLN A 147 -17.80 -13.18 -8.08
N GLU A 148 -17.50 -14.12 -7.17
CA GLU A 148 -18.34 -14.39 -6.00
C GLU A 148 -18.52 -13.14 -5.14
N LEU A 149 -17.45 -12.37 -4.92
CA LEU A 149 -17.54 -11.12 -4.16
C LEU A 149 -18.26 -10.02 -4.93
N LEU A 150 -18.08 -9.91 -6.25
CA LEU A 150 -18.77 -8.92 -7.08
C LEU A 150 -20.29 -9.08 -6.98
N GLU A 151 -20.80 -10.31 -6.93
CA GLU A 151 -22.23 -10.60 -6.71
C GLU A 151 -22.73 -10.07 -5.35
N GLN A 152 -21.86 -10.02 -4.34
CA GLN A 152 -22.20 -9.50 -3.02
C GLN A 152 -22.17 -7.96 -2.96
N THR A 153 -21.35 -7.30 -3.78
CA THR A 153 -21.10 -5.84 -3.69
C THR A 153 -22.35 -4.94 -3.70
N PRO A 154 -23.46 -5.24 -4.41
CA PRO A 154 -24.65 -4.39 -4.38
C PRO A 154 -25.30 -4.27 -3.00
N THR A 155 -25.00 -5.21 -2.10
CA THR A 155 -25.52 -5.25 -0.73
C THR A 155 -24.58 -4.61 0.29
N TYR A 156 -23.40 -4.15 -0.13
CA TYR A 156 -22.43 -3.54 0.79
C TYR A 156 -22.88 -2.15 1.20
N THR A 157 -22.49 -1.74 2.41
CA THR A 157 -22.97 -0.48 3.01
C THR A 157 -21.82 0.49 3.26
N HIS A 158 -22.17 1.76 3.46
CA HIS A 158 -21.23 2.78 3.89
C HIS A 158 -21.17 2.82 5.42
N LEU A 159 -19.99 3.04 5.97
CA LEU A 159 -19.84 3.31 7.41
C LEU A 159 -20.15 4.78 7.69
N GLU A 160 -21.08 5.04 8.61
CA GLU A 160 -21.36 6.38 9.10
C GLU A 160 -20.63 6.65 10.41
N PHE A 161 -19.92 7.78 10.52
CA PHE A 161 -19.19 8.15 11.72
C PHE A 161 -19.11 9.67 11.88
N LYS A 162 -18.82 10.14 13.10
CA LYS A 162 -18.69 11.56 13.42
C LYS A 162 -17.23 12.00 13.31
N LEU A 163 -16.95 13.02 12.51
CA LEU A 163 -15.62 13.65 12.41
C LEU A 163 -15.77 15.16 12.57
N PHE A 164 -15.09 15.75 13.57
CA PHE A 164 -15.22 17.18 13.92
C PHE A 164 -16.68 17.64 14.06
N ASP A 165 -17.44 16.87 14.84
CA ASP A 165 -18.87 17.04 15.08
C ASP A 165 -19.80 16.93 13.87
N ARG A 166 -19.28 16.53 12.70
CA ARG A 166 -20.07 16.29 11.49
C ARG A 166 -20.23 14.80 11.25
N VAL A 167 -21.46 14.36 10.96
CA VAL A 167 -21.71 13.00 10.49
C VAL A 167 -21.25 12.90 9.04
N VAL A 168 -20.34 11.98 8.77
CA VAL A 168 -19.79 11.70 7.45
C VAL A 168 -19.96 10.21 7.13
N LYS A 169 -19.91 9.87 5.84
CA LYS A 169 -19.95 8.48 5.38
C LYS A 169 -18.62 8.09 4.74
N SER A 170 -18.22 6.84 4.86
CA SER A 170 -17.10 6.30 4.08
C SER A 170 -17.39 6.47 2.59
N PRO A 171 -16.43 6.92 1.76
CA PRO A 171 -16.65 7.08 0.32
C PRO A 171 -16.63 5.74 -0.44
N HIS A 172 -16.22 4.66 0.22
CA HIS A 172 -16.30 3.28 -0.27
C HIS A 172 -17.35 2.49 0.53
N THR A 173 -17.79 1.36 0.00
CA THR A 173 -18.68 0.43 0.70
C THR A 173 -17.91 -0.76 1.26
N PHE A 174 -18.47 -1.44 2.25
CA PHE A 174 -17.87 -2.62 2.85
C PHE A 174 -18.90 -3.63 3.36
N ALA A 175 -18.42 -4.83 3.64
CA ALA A 175 -19.11 -5.83 4.47
C ALA A 175 -18.10 -6.55 5.39
N PHE A 176 -18.59 -7.06 6.52
CA PHE A 176 -17.77 -7.74 7.52
C PHE A 176 -18.07 -9.24 7.54
N TYR A 177 -17.02 -10.05 7.51
CA TYR A 177 -17.09 -11.50 7.38
C TYR A 177 -16.34 -12.21 8.51
N VAL A 178 -16.88 -13.35 8.95
CA VAL A 178 -16.25 -14.30 9.87
C VAL A 178 -16.37 -15.74 9.34
N ASN A 179 -15.64 -16.70 9.88
CA ASN A 179 -15.47 -18.00 9.21
C ASN A 179 -16.62 -18.99 9.47
N SER A 180 -17.42 -18.79 10.51
CA SER A 180 -18.54 -19.68 10.86
C SER A 180 -19.81 -18.95 11.28
N LEU A 181 -20.97 -19.60 11.16
CA LEU A 181 -22.25 -19.06 11.62
C LEU A 181 -22.27 -18.79 13.14
N ALA A 182 -21.62 -19.64 13.94
CA ALA A 182 -21.49 -19.42 15.37
C ALA A 182 -20.72 -18.12 15.68
N GLU A 183 -19.65 -17.84 14.93
CA GLU A 183 -18.91 -16.58 15.03
C GLU A 183 -19.76 -15.38 14.56
N VAL A 184 -20.65 -15.56 13.57
CA VAL A 184 -21.59 -14.50 13.14
C VAL A 184 -22.49 -14.10 14.30
N GLU A 185 -23.10 -15.08 14.95
CA GLU A 185 -23.98 -14.86 16.11
C GLU A 185 -23.21 -14.19 17.26
N GLU A 186 -22.01 -14.67 17.57
CA GLU A 186 -21.15 -14.11 18.61
C GLU A 186 -20.75 -12.66 18.31
N GLN A 187 -20.33 -12.35 17.07
CA GLN A 187 -19.94 -11.01 16.65
C GLN A 187 -21.10 -10.02 16.76
N LYS A 188 -22.29 -10.38 16.25
CA LYS A 188 -23.50 -9.54 16.36
C LYS A 188 -23.90 -9.32 17.83
N ALA A 189 -23.72 -10.34 18.66
CA ALA A 189 -24.10 -10.28 20.06
C ALA A 189 -23.12 -9.42 20.88
N GLN A 190 -21.82 -9.61 20.72
CA GLN A 190 -20.82 -9.23 21.71
C GLN A 190 -19.80 -8.18 21.25
N TYR A 191 -19.53 -8.05 19.95
CA TYR A 191 -18.49 -7.17 19.44
C TYR A 191 -19.01 -5.77 19.11
N ILE A 192 -18.20 -4.77 19.46
CA ILE A 192 -18.48 -3.35 19.22
C ILE A 192 -17.31 -2.74 18.44
N TYR A 193 -17.62 -2.11 17.33
CA TYR A 193 -16.71 -1.43 16.42
C TYR A 193 -17.02 0.05 16.41
N ASP A 194 -16.00 0.86 16.65
CA ASP A 194 -16.15 2.31 16.76
C ASP A 194 -17.33 2.76 17.63
N GLY A 195 -17.61 2.02 18.72
CA GLY A 195 -18.69 2.34 19.67
C GLY A 195 -20.11 1.94 19.22
N GLN A 196 -20.24 1.25 18.08
CA GLN A 196 -21.49 0.68 17.56
C GLN A 196 -21.36 -0.82 17.28
N LYS A 197 -22.48 -1.52 17.13
CA LYS A 197 -22.49 -2.89 16.64
C LYS A 197 -22.46 -2.86 15.11
N ILE A 198 -21.71 -3.78 14.49
CA ILE A 198 -21.87 -4.04 13.06
C ILE A 198 -23.12 -4.92 12.92
N GLU A 199 -24.14 -4.39 12.25
CA GLU A 199 -25.40 -5.12 12.06
C GLU A 199 -25.24 -6.23 11.00
N ASP A 200 -24.52 -5.92 9.93
CA ASP A 200 -24.27 -6.81 8.81
C ASP A 200 -22.95 -7.59 8.99
N VAL A 201 -23.00 -8.60 9.86
CA VAL A 201 -21.97 -9.64 9.96
C VAL A 201 -22.39 -10.85 9.14
N ARG A 202 -21.51 -11.29 8.24
CA ARG A 202 -21.73 -12.38 7.29
C ARG A 202 -20.78 -13.54 7.55
N GLN A 203 -21.17 -14.73 7.13
CA GLN A 203 -20.24 -15.84 7.02
C GLN A 203 -19.40 -15.66 5.75
N SER A 204 -18.11 -15.90 5.85
CA SER A 204 -17.17 -15.95 4.73
C SER A 204 -17.68 -16.93 3.69
N THR A 205 -17.64 -16.50 2.44
CA THR A 205 -18.11 -17.30 1.31
C THR A 205 -17.16 -18.49 1.04
N PRO A 206 -17.60 -19.50 0.29
CA PRO A 206 -16.76 -20.64 -0.07
C PRO A 206 -15.39 -20.27 -0.64
N GLU A 207 -15.29 -19.34 -1.60
CA GLU A 207 -13.99 -18.95 -2.16
C GLU A 207 -13.16 -18.13 -1.17
N MET A 208 -13.79 -17.31 -0.31
CA MET A 208 -13.09 -16.61 0.77
C MET A 208 -12.45 -17.58 1.75
N LEU A 209 -13.16 -18.66 2.14
CA LEU A 209 -12.64 -19.68 3.04
C LEU A 209 -11.46 -20.44 2.43
N LYS A 210 -11.54 -20.78 1.13
CA LYS A 210 -10.42 -21.41 0.41
C LYS A 210 -9.20 -20.49 0.36
N ALA A 211 -9.39 -19.21 0.00
CA ALA A 211 -8.33 -18.23 -0.04
C ALA A 211 -7.72 -17.97 1.35
N SER A 212 -8.55 -17.96 2.40
CA SER A 212 -8.15 -17.75 3.79
C SER A 212 -7.05 -18.72 4.24
N VAL A 213 -7.14 -20.01 3.88
CA VAL A 213 -6.12 -21.01 4.20
C VAL A 213 -4.77 -20.67 3.56
N LYS A 214 -4.76 -20.23 2.29
CA LYS A 214 -3.54 -19.83 1.60
C LYS A 214 -2.97 -18.54 2.18
N VAL A 215 -3.84 -17.58 2.52
CA VAL A 215 -3.44 -16.33 3.18
C VAL A 215 -2.82 -16.62 4.54
N GLU A 216 -3.40 -17.52 5.34
CA GLU A 216 -2.83 -17.96 6.62
C GLU A 216 -1.39 -18.47 6.44
N GLN A 217 -1.17 -19.39 5.51
CA GLN A 217 0.15 -19.95 5.23
C GLN A 217 1.15 -18.87 4.78
N ALA A 218 0.75 -18.03 3.84
CA ALA A 218 1.61 -16.99 3.28
C ALA A 218 1.96 -15.91 4.30
N VAL A 219 1.00 -15.47 5.12
CA VAL A 219 1.24 -14.47 6.17
C VAL A 219 2.18 -15.04 7.23
N ASN A 220 1.99 -16.28 7.68
CA ASN A 220 2.91 -16.90 8.65
C ASN A 220 4.33 -17.06 8.08
N ALA A 221 4.47 -17.50 6.82
CA ALA A 221 5.78 -17.58 6.16
C ALA A 221 6.46 -16.20 6.06
N GLU A 222 5.68 -15.16 5.76
CA GLU A 222 6.18 -13.78 5.65
C GLU A 222 6.56 -13.21 7.03
N ILE A 223 5.83 -13.54 8.10
CA ILE A 223 6.20 -13.20 9.48
C ILE A 223 7.57 -13.82 9.82
N GLU A 224 7.75 -15.12 9.58
CA GLU A 224 9.01 -15.82 9.83
C GLU A 224 10.16 -15.23 9.02
N ARG A 225 9.93 -14.96 7.74
CA ARG A 225 10.90 -14.32 6.84
C ARG A 225 11.31 -12.94 7.36
N ARG A 226 10.34 -12.09 7.73
CA ARG A 226 10.58 -10.74 8.24
C ARG A 226 11.39 -10.74 9.53
N ILE A 227 11.03 -11.62 10.47
CA ILE A 227 11.76 -11.79 11.73
C ILE A 227 13.22 -12.17 11.44
N ARG A 228 13.43 -13.18 10.59
CA ARG A 228 14.78 -13.68 10.26
C ARG A 228 15.65 -12.65 9.54
N GLU A 229 15.07 -11.92 8.58
CA GLU A 229 15.86 -11.09 7.65
C GLU A 229 15.96 -9.62 8.05
N GLN A 230 15.00 -9.09 8.81
CA GLN A 230 14.93 -7.66 9.10
C GLN A 230 14.97 -7.29 10.57
N TYR A 231 14.51 -8.18 11.46
CA TYR A 231 14.52 -7.87 12.89
C TYR A 231 15.88 -8.18 13.50
N SER A 232 16.25 -7.38 14.50
CA SER A 232 17.51 -7.56 15.21
C SER A 232 17.60 -8.95 15.83
N GLU A 233 18.71 -9.64 15.58
CA GLU A 233 19.01 -10.98 16.12
C GLU A 233 18.01 -12.07 15.69
N GLY A 234 17.20 -11.84 14.66
CA GLY A 234 16.20 -12.84 14.24
C GLY A 234 15.09 -13.04 15.28
N LYS A 235 14.83 -12.03 16.13
CA LYS A 235 13.85 -12.10 17.22
C LYS A 235 12.60 -11.30 16.89
N LYS A 236 11.44 -11.80 17.30
CA LYS A 236 10.18 -11.07 17.24
C LYS A 236 10.26 -9.76 18.04
N LEU A 237 9.42 -8.79 17.67
CA LEU A 237 9.34 -7.52 18.40
C LEU A 237 8.67 -7.70 19.76
N LYS A 238 8.95 -6.77 20.67
CA LYS A 238 8.19 -6.63 21.91
C LYS A 238 6.70 -6.44 21.61
N TYR A 239 5.87 -7.17 22.33
CA TYR A 239 4.40 -7.27 22.17
C TYR A 239 3.92 -8.05 20.94
N GLN A 240 4.82 -8.52 20.07
CA GLN A 240 4.42 -9.36 18.95
C GLN A 240 4.09 -10.77 19.46
N SER A 241 2.90 -11.26 19.14
CA SER A 241 2.50 -12.63 19.48
C SER A 241 3.40 -13.66 18.79
N PRO A 242 3.89 -14.70 19.51
CA PRO A 242 4.61 -15.82 18.91
C PRO A 242 3.68 -16.88 18.32
N LYS A 243 2.37 -16.83 18.63
CA LYS A 243 1.40 -17.80 18.13
C LYS A 243 1.22 -17.63 16.62
N PRO A 244 0.95 -18.73 15.87
CA PRO A 244 0.60 -18.64 14.46
C PRO A 244 -0.53 -17.66 14.22
N TRP A 245 -0.36 -16.79 13.24
CA TRP A 245 -1.39 -15.86 12.80
C TRP A 245 -2.52 -16.64 12.13
N LYS A 246 -3.77 -16.38 12.52
CA LYS A 246 -4.95 -17.05 11.97
C LYS A 246 -6.01 -16.05 11.54
N PRO A 247 -6.40 -16.02 10.25
CA PRO A 247 -7.45 -15.13 9.77
C PRO A 247 -8.82 -15.63 10.26
N ASN A 248 -9.39 -14.97 11.27
CA ASN A 248 -10.72 -15.31 11.80
C ASN A 248 -11.79 -14.26 11.49
N THR A 249 -11.38 -13.10 10.97
CA THR A 249 -12.27 -12.02 10.58
C THR A 249 -11.75 -11.36 9.31
N ALA A 250 -12.63 -10.80 8.50
CA ALA A 250 -12.25 -10.08 7.29
C ALA A 250 -13.19 -8.91 7.02
N PHE A 251 -12.61 -7.77 6.62
CA PHE A 251 -13.36 -6.66 6.03
C PHE A 251 -13.20 -6.71 4.52
N VAL A 252 -14.29 -6.78 3.77
CA VAL A 252 -14.26 -6.67 2.31
C VAL A 252 -14.68 -5.27 1.92
N ASN A 253 -13.74 -4.50 1.37
CA ASN A 253 -13.98 -3.14 0.92
C ASN A 253 -14.15 -3.11 -0.60
N CYS A 254 -15.17 -2.40 -1.08
CA CYS A 254 -15.42 -2.17 -2.50
C CYS A 254 -15.20 -0.68 -2.83
N TYR A 255 -14.24 -0.42 -3.72
CA TYR A 255 -13.99 0.90 -4.29
C TYR A 255 -14.53 0.92 -5.72
N ASP A 256 -15.70 1.51 -5.90
CA ASP A 256 -16.38 1.64 -7.19
C ASP A 256 -15.97 2.94 -7.88
N GLY A 257 -14.91 2.84 -8.68
CA GLY A 257 -14.39 3.97 -9.46
C GLY A 257 -13.21 4.73 -8.82
N PRO A 258 -12.67 5.70 -9.56
CA PRO A 258 -11.40 6.35 -9.24
C PRO A 258 -11.46 7.29 -8.04
N GLN A 259 -12.63 7.86 -7.74
CA GLN A 259 -12.79 8.84 -6.65
C GLN A 259 -12.94 8.22 -5.26
N GLN A 260 -13.39 6.96 -5.17
CA GLN A 260 -13.55 6.28 -3.89
C GLN A 260 -12.19 5.99 -3.26
N SER A 261 -12.04 6.26 -1.97
CA SER A 261 -10.75 6.28 -1.29
C SER A 261 -10.89 5.90 0.19
N VAL A 262 -9.77 5.82 0.91
CA VAL A 262 -9.78 5.85 2.38
C VAL A 262 -8.59 6.68 2.84
N GLY A 263 -8.84 7.66 3.72
CA GLY A 263 -7.81 8.55 4.22
C GLY A 263 -6.78 7.85 5.09
N TYR A 264 -5.69 8.55 5.44
CA TYR A 264 -4.63 7.99 6.27
C TYR A 264 -5.12 7.57 7.66
N HIS A 265 -5.04 6.28 7.93
CA HIS A 265 -5.44 5.67 9.21
C HIS A 265 -4.46 4.55 9.60
N ALA A 266 -4.65 4.02 10.80
CA ALA A 266 -4.09 2.76 11.24
C ALA A 266 -5.26 1.88 11.69
N ASP A 267 -5.14 0.57 11.53
CA ASP A 267 -6.19 -0.36 11.92
C ASP A 267 -6.43 -0.31 13.43
N GLN A 268 -7.70 -0.43 13.82
CA GLN A 268 -8.10 -0.35 15.20
C GLN A 268 -7.62 -1.59 15.98
N LEU A 269 -6.78 -1.36 17.00
CA LEU A 269 -6.08 -2.43 17.71
C LEU A 269 -6.92 -3.19 18.73
N THR A 270 -8.17 -2.79 19.03
CA THR A 270 -8.95 -3.30 20.16
C THR A 270 -8.94 -4.82 20.28
N TYR A 271 -9.38 -5.52 19.22
CA TYR A 271 -9.46 -6.99 19.21
C TYR A 271 -8.23 -7.67 18.61
N LEU A 272 -7.42 -6.89 17.86
CA LEU A 272 -6.17 -7.35 17.25
C LEU A 272 -5.04 -7.44 18.27
N GLY A 273 -5.01 -6.51 19.23
CA GLY A 273 -3.94 -6.32 20.19
C GLY A 273 -2.77 -5.51 19.67
N PRO A 274 -1.74 -5.33 20.50
CA PRO A 274 -0.49 -4.69 20.10
C PRO A 274 0.21 -5.51 19.00
N ARG A 275 0.97 -4.81 18.14
CA ARG A 275 1.82 -5.38 17.07
C ARG A 275 1.05 -6.30 16.11
N ALA A 276 -0.17 -5.88 15.78
CA ALA A 276 -1.07 -6.61 14.92
C ALA A 276 -0.52 -6.76 13.49
N ILE A 277 -0.62 -7.97 12.95
CA ILE A 277 -0.29 -8.30 11.56
C ILE A 277 -1.60 -8.45 10.77
N ILE A 278 -1.63 -7.91 9.55
CA ILE A 278 -2.83 -7.87 8.70
C ILE A 278 -2.47 -8.40 7.31
N GLY A 279 -3.28 -9.32 6.78
CA GLY A 279 -3.16 -9.81 5.40
C GLY A 279 -4.20 -9.15 4.51
N SER A 280 -3.80 -8.44 3.46
CA SER A 280 -4.69 -7.69 2.58
C SER A 280 -4.62 -8.20 1.14
N LEU A 281 -5.65 -8.91 0.68
CA LEU A 281 -5.74 -9.40 -0.69
C LEU A 281 -6.51 -8.43 -1.57
N SER A 282 -5.87 -7.91 -2.61
CA SER A 282 -6.47 -6.98 -3.59
C SER A 282 -6.92 -7.71 -4.86
N LEU A 283 -8.13 -7.42 -5.33
CA LEU A 283 -8.75 -7.97 -6.55
C LEU A 283 -9.39 -6.84 -7.39
N GLY A 284 -9.61 -7.08 -8.68
CA GLY A 284 -10.06 -6.05 -9.62
C GLY A 284 -9.03 -4.96 -9.93
N VAL A 285 -9.50 -3.72 -10.04
CA VAL A 285 -8.72 -2.55 -10.49
C VAL A 285 -7.51 -2.27 -9.59
N ALA A 286 -6.37 -1.96 -10.22
CA ALA A 286 -5.15 -1.57 -9.52
C ALA A 286 -5.29 -0.19 -8.85
N ARG A 287 -4.84 -0.05 -7.60
CA ARG A 287 -4.87 1.23 -6.88
C ARG A 287 -3.60 1.45 -6.05
N GLU A 288 -3.32 2.72 -5.81
CA GLU A 288 -2.21 3.15 -4.96
C GLU A 288 -2.56 2.98 -3.48
N PHE A 289 -1.83 2.09 -2.81
CA PHE A 289 -1.76 2.01 -1.37
C PHE A 289 -0.61 2.87 -0.87
N ARG A 290 -0.94 3.95 -0.16
CA ARG A 290 0.07 4.89 0.34
C ARG A 290 0.29 4.72 1.82
N VAL A 291 1.57 4.62 2.22
CA VAL A 291 2.00 4.58 3.61
C VAL A 291 2.82 5.81 3.96
N ARG A 292 2.70 6.25 5.20
CA ARG A 292 3.56 7.29 5.77
C ARG A 292 3.87 6.98 7.22
N LYS A 293 5.08 7.31 7.64
CA LYS A 293 5.52 7.11 9.01
C LYS A 293 4.94 8.18 9.93
N VAL A 294 4.60 7.80 11.16
CA VAL A 294 4.11 8.73 12.18
C VAL A 294 5.31 9.36 12.88
N VAL A 295 5.34 10.69 12.86
CA VAL A 295 6.39 11.53 13.48
C VAL A 295 5.83 12.15 14.76
N ALA A 296 6.63 12.20 15.83
CA ALA A 296 6.21 12.82 17.08
C ALA A 296 6.24 14.34 16.97
N GLU A 297 5.45 15.05 17.78
CA GLU A 297 5.30 16.51 17.66
C GLU A 297 6.58 17.30 18.01
N ASP A 298 7.49 16.66 18.78
CA ASP A 298 8.76 17.21 19.27
C ASP A 298 10.00 16.68 18.52
N ASP A 299 9.81 15.79 17.53
CA ASP A 299 10.88 15.53 16.55
C ASP A 299 10.97 16.80 15.67
N GLU A 300 12.16 17.35 15.39
CA GLU A 300 12.45 18.65 14.71
C GLU A 300 11.77 18.89 13.33
N TYR A 301 10.45 18.81 13.25
CA TYR A 301 9.69 18.67 12.02
C TYR A 301 8.36 19.44 12.08
N ARG A 302 8.38 20.64 12.69
CA ARG A 302 7.29 21.60 12.55
C ARG A 302 7.44 22.35 11.22
N LYS A 303 6.42 22.27 10.36
CA LYS A 303 6.23 23.27 9.29
C LYS A 303 5.98 24.63 9.95
N SER A 304 6.36 25.72 9.28
CA SER A 304 6.08 27.10 9.72
C SER A 304 4.57 27.42 9.82
N ASP A 305 3.71 26.58 9.24
CA ASP A 305 2.25 26.67 9.27
C ASP A 305 1.58 25.83 10.38
N GLY A 306 2.36 25.15 11.22
CA GLY A 306 1.83 24.34 12.33
C GLY A 306 1.29 22.95 11.95
N SER A 307 1.35 22.53 10.68
CA SER A 307 0.90 21.20 10.26
C SER A 307 2.02 20.14 10.40
N LEU A 308 1.70 19.02 11.07
CA LEU A 308 2.61 17.88 11.34
C LEU A 308 2.63 16.82 10.22
N ALA A 309 1.92 17.06 9.12
CA ALA A 309 1.86 16.11 8.01
C ALA A 309 2.96 16.42 6.98
N ASP A 310 3.62 15.37 6.47
CA ASP A 310 4.52 15.34 5.29
C ASP A 310 6.02 15.53 5.54
N ALA A 311 6.47 15.61 6.80
CA ALA A 311 7.89 15.80 7.10
C ALA A 311 8.79 14.64 6.63
N GLN A 312 8.29 13.40 6.68
CA GLN A 312 9.02 12.18 6.27
C GLN A 312 8.60 11.65 4.88
N GLY A 313 7.83 12.43 4.10
CA GLY A 313 7.33 12.00 2.79
C GLY A 313 6.29 10.88 2.87
N GLN A 314 5.78 10.46 1.72
CA GLN A 314 4.84 9.33 1.59
C GLN A 314 5.40 8.31 0.61
N ILE A 315 5.12 7.03 0.84
CA ILE A 315 5.52 5.94 -0.02
C ILE A 315 4.26 5.36 -0.66
N SER A 316 4.24 5.20 -1.97
CA SER A 316 3.14 4.62 -2.72
C SER A 316 3.53 3.23 -3.22
N ILE A 317 2.65 2.27 -2.98
CA ILE A 317 2.78 0.88 -3.41
C ILE A 317 1.60 0.60 -4.34
N GLN A 318 1.88 0.17 -5.56
CA GLN A 318 0.83 -0.23 -6.48
C GLN A 318 0.29 -1.61 -6.07
N LEU A 319 -1.03 -1.71 -5.89
CA LEU A 319 -1.72 -2.97 -5.61
C LEU A 319 -2.53 -3.40 -6.83
N PRO A 320 -1.92 -4.16 -7.79
CA PRO A 320 -2.65 -4.71 -8.91
C PRO A 320 -3.56 -5.87 -8.48
N HIS A 321 -4.35 -6.36 -9.43
CA HIS A 321 -5.16 -7.56 -9.25
C HIS A 321 -4.34 -8.72 -8.67
N ASN A 322 -4.96 -9.48 -7.77
CA ASN A 322 -4.40 -10.68 -7.18
C ASN A 322 -3.06 -10.45 -6.47
N SER A 323 -2.98 -9.36 -5.69
CA SER A 323 -1.80 -9.06 -4.86
C SER A 323 -2.14 -9.19 -3.38
N LEU A 324 -1.37 -10.01 -2.66
CA LEU A 324 -1.42 -10.11 -1.20
C LEU A 324 -0.37 -9.17 -0.60
N LEU A 325 -0.84 -8.15 0.12
CA LEU A 325 0.00 -7.28 0.93
C LEU A 325 -0.07 -7.71 2.40
N VAL A 326 1.08 -8.01 3.00
CA VAL A 326 1.22 -8.28 4.44
C VAL A 326 1.67 -7.00 5.12
N MET A 327 0.87 -6.48 6.04
CA MET A 327 1.26 -5.40 6.95
C MET A 327 1.84 -6.03 8.23
N HIS A 328 3.13 -5.82 8.45
CA HIS A 328 3.90 -6.38 9.56
C HIS A 328 3.65 -5.64 10.88
N ALA A 329 4.19 -6.22 11.96
CA ALA A 329 3.95 -5.85 13.35
C ALA A 329 4.15 -4.36 13.68
N GLU A 330 4.95 -3.61 12.94
CA GLU A 330 5.18 -2.17 13.16
C GLU A 330 4.14 -1.28 12.50
N MET A 331 3.34 -1.81 11.58
CA MET A 331 2.53 -1.01 10.67
C MET A 331 1.54 -0.11 11.40
N GLN A 332 0.83 -0.64 12.40
CA GLN A 332 -0.29 0.08 13.01
C GLN A 332 0.16 1.09 14.09
N GLU A 333 1.32 0.86 14.70
CA GLU A 333 1.90 1.76 15.70
C GLU A 333 2.76 2.86 15.10
N GLU A 334 3.53 2.55 14.05
CA GLU A 334 4.56 3.46 13.55
C GLU A 334 4.20 4.10 12.22
N TRP A 335 3.19 3.59 11.52
CA TRP A 335 2.79 4.03 10.20
C TRP A 335 1.29 4.27 10.11
N LYS A 336 0.89 4.98 9.06
CA LYS A 336 -0.50 5.11 8.63
C LYS A 336 -0.57 4.75 7.15
N HIS A 337 -1.69 4.19 6.74
CA HIS A 337 -1.95 3.82 5.36
C HIS A 337 -3.25 4.43 4.83
N SER A 338 -3.36 4.49 3.50
CA SER A 338 -4.51 5.02 2.78
C SER A 338 -4.63 4.37 1.40
N ILE A 339 -5.83 4.42 0.83
CA ILE A 339 -6.05 4.19 -0.61
C ILE A 339 -6.34 5.55 -1.22
N ALA A 340 -5.44 6.04 -2.08
CA ALA A 340 -5.57 7.35 -2.70
C ALA A 340 -6.64 7.34 -3.79
N SER A 341 -7.40 8.43 -3.94
CA SER A 341 -8.19 8.66 -5.15
C SER A 341 -7.27 8.77 -6.37
N ALA A 342 -7.80 8.39 -7.53
CA ALA A 342 -7.12 8.47 -8.81
C ALA A 342 -7.88 9.45 -9.73
N GLN A 343 -7.20 9.99 -10.74
CA GLN A 343 -7.85 10.74 -11.81
C GLN A 343 -8.47 9.79 -12.83
N ALA A 344 -7.73 8.74 -13.17
CA ALA A 344 -8.14 7.68 -14.08
C ALA A 344 -7.77 6.32 -13.49
N ILE A 345 -8.47 5.28 -13.92
CA ILE A 345 -8.20 3.88 -13.60
C ILE A 345 -8.35 3.06 -14.87
N ASP A 346 -7.53 2.02 -14.99
CA ASP A 346 -7.68 1.03 -16.05
C ASP A 346 -8.74 -0.01 -15.64
N PRO A 347 -9.80 -0.20 -16.43
CA PRO A 347 -10.83 -1.17 -16.09
C PRO A 347 -10.29 -2.60 -16.08
N HIS A 348 -10.73 -3.39 -15.10
CA HIS A 348 -10.46 -4.82 -15.02
C HIS A 348 -11.46 -5.61 -15.86
N PRO A 349 -11.07 -6.68 -16.59
CA PRO A 349 -11.96 -7.45 -17.47
C PRO A 349 -13.23 -7.97 -16.77
N LEU A 350 -13.10 -8.42 -15.52
CA LEU A 350 -14.22 -8.95 -14.73
C LEU A 350 -14.91 -7.92 -13.84
N ALA A 351 -14.15 -6.96 -13.30
CA ALA A 351 -14.66 -6.05 -12.26
C ALA A 351 -15.01 -4.66 -12.80
N ALA A 352 -14.78 -4.42 -14.10
CA ALA A 352 -14.83 -3.10 -14.72
C ALA A 352 -14.05 -2.09 -13.88
N ASN A 353 -14.73 -1.12 -13.27
CA ASN A 353 -14.12 -0.03 -12.52
C ASN A 353 -13.92 -0.33 -11.02
N LYS A 354 -14.26 -1.54 -10.56
CA LYS A 354 -14.26 -1.89 -9.13
C LYS A 354 -12.92 -2.48 -8.69
N ARG A 355 -12.45 -2.03 -7.53
CA ARG A 355 -11.42 -2.72 -6.75
C ARG A 355 -12.07 -3.31 -5.51
N LEU A 356 -11.87 -4.60 -5.29
CA LEU A 356 -12.23 -5.27 -4.04
C LEU A 356 -10.97 -5.53 -3.23
N ASN A 357 -11.07 -5.41 -1.92
CA ASN A 357 -9.98 -5.70 -1.00
C ASN A 357 -10.47 -6.47 0.21
N ILE A 358 -9.93 -7.66 0.42
CA ILE A 358 -10.20 -8.48 1.59
C ILE A 358 -9.09 -8.22 2.60
N THR A 359 -9.40 -7.53 3.69
CA THR A 359 -8.50 -7.28 4.82
C THR A 359 -8.72 -8.34 5.88
N TYR A 360 -7.93 -9.42 5.83
CA TYR A 360 -7.93 -10.49 6.82
C TYR A 360 -7.24 -10.05 8.11
N ARG A 361 -7.88 -10.38 9.23
CA ARG A 361 -7.51 -9.99 10.58
C ARG A 361 -7.52 -11.19 11.52
N CYS A 362 -6.65 -11.16 12.53
CA CYS A 362 -6.53 -12.18 13.57
C CYS A 362 -6.95 -11.58 14.91
N TYR A 363 -8.21 -11.75 15.29
CA TYR A 363 -8.69 -11.35 16.60
C TYR A 363 -8.24 -12.32 17.66
N ARG A 364 -7.72 -11.78 18.76
CA ARG A 364 -7.16 -12.58 19.84
C ARG A 364 -8.25 -12.91 20.85
N ALA A 365 -8.37 -14.18 21.22
CA ALA A 365 -9.34 -14.63 22.21
C ALA A 365 -9.19 -13.90 23.56
N ALA A 366 -7.95 -13.57 23.97
CA ALA A 366 -7.67 -12.81 25.17
C ALA A 366 -8.21 -11.36 25.12
N LEU A 367 -8.46 -10.82 23.93
CA LEU A 367 -9.01 -9.47 23.74
C LEU A 367 -10.50 -9.49 23.41
N HIS A 368 -11.18 -10.60 23.67
CA HIS A 368 -12.62 -10.70 23.52
C HIS A 368 -13.33 -9.59 24.33
N PRO A 369 -14.40 -8.95 23.81
CA PRO A 369 -15.12 -7.85 24.47
C PRO A 369 -15.49 -8.11 25.94
N LYS A 370 -15.76 -9.37 26.30
CA LYS A 370 -16.06 -9.83 27.66
C LYS A 370 -14.95 -9.55 28.69
N PHE A 371 -13.70 -9.46 28.24
CA PHE A 371 -12.53 -9.22 29.08
C PHE A 371 -12.01 -7.78 28.98
N THR A 372 -12.27 -7.11 27.86
CA THR A 372 -11.78 -5.73 27.65
C THR A 372 -12.45 -4.75 28.62
N PRO A 373 -11.73 -3.73 29.12
CA PRO A 373 -12.30 -2.73 30.02
C PRO A 373 -13.50 -2.01 29.38
N LYS A 374 -14.52 -1.73 30.18
CA LYS A 374 -15.64 -0.87 29.81
C LYS A 374 -15.42 0.55 30.31
N CYS A 375 -15.88 1.53 29.54
CA CYS A 375 -15.85 2.93 29.94
C CYS A 375 -17.09 3.30 30.76
N ARG A 376 -17.18 4.55 31.22
CA ARG A 376 -18.34 5.06 31.99
C ARG A 376 -19.65 5.13 31.20
N CYS A 377 -19.59 4.92 29.88
CA CYS A 377 -20.77 4.80 29.02
C CYS A 377 -21.27 3.35 28.89
N GLU A 378 -20.71 2.41 29.68
CA GLU A 378 -21.03 0.98 29.66
C GLU A 378 -20.74 0.25 28.33
N VAL A 379 -19.92 0.87 27.47
CA VAL A 379 -19.42 0.23 26.23
C VAL A 379 -17.96 -0.19 26.38
N PRO A 380 -17.53 -1.27 25.68
CA PRO A 380 -16.12 -1.65 25.57
C PRO A 380 -15.28 -0.47 25.10
N THR A 381 -14.12 -0.31 25.74
CA THR A 381 -13.13 0.70 25.37
C THR A 381 -12.39 0.29 24.09
N VAL A 382 -11.78 1.26 23.43
CA VAL A 382 -10.92 1.01 22.28
C VAL A 382 -9.46 1.04 22.70
N LEU A 383 -8.67 0.12 22.15
CA LEU A 383 -7.22 0.11 22.36
C LEU A 383 -6.56 1.06 21.37
N ARG A 384 -5.66 1.93 21.85
CA ARG A 384 -4.83 2.78 21.00
C ARG A 384 -3.38 2.75 21.44
N CYS A 385 -2.47 2.84 20.47
CA CYS A 385 -1.06 3.12 20.72
C CYS A 385 -0.82 4.62 20.71
N VAL A 386 -0.05 5.12 21.68
CA VAL A 386 0.38 6.51 21.74
C VAL A 386 1.51 6.73 20.73
N THR A 387 1.30 7.67 19.81
CA THR A 387 2.25 7.93 18.71
C THR A 387 2.80 9.35 18.69
N LYS A 388 2.17 10.29 19.40
CA LYS A 388 2.45 11.73 19.31
C LYS A 388 3.47 12.26 20.31
N LYS A 389 3.43 11.80 21.57
CA LYS A 389 4.29 12.27 22.66
C LYS A 389 5.49 11.36 22.79
N LYS A 390 6.70 11.91 22.84
CA LYS A 390 7.94 11.14 22.83
C LYS A 390 8.09 10.25 24.06
N GLU A 391 7.71 10.73 25.23
CA GLU A 391 7.88 10.05 26.52
C GLU A 391 6.98 8.83 26.66
N THR A 392 5.80 8.87 26.04
CA THR A 392 4.79 7.82 26.13
C THR A 392 4.60 7.07 24.81
N ARG A 393 5.42 7.37 23.79
CA ARG A 393 5.36 6.73 22.47
C ARG A 393 5.51 5.21 22.60
N GLY A 394 4.65 4.47 21.90
CA GLY A 394 4.65 3.01 21.93
C GLY A 394 3.93 2.41 23.16
N ARG A 395 3.43 3.23 24.09
CA ARG A 395 2.54 2.75 25.16
C ARG A 395 1.12 2.61 24.64
N TYR A 396 0.38 1.67 25.21
CA TYR A 396 -1.00 1.39 24.83
C TYR A 396 -1.97 1.90 25.89
N MET A 397 -3.14 2.36 25.46
CA MET A 397 -4.17 2.89 26.35
C MET A 397 -5.57 2.44 25.91
N TRP A 398 -6.41 2.17 26.90
CA TRP A 398 -7.85 1.98 26.75
C TRP A 398 -8.54 3.32 26.89
N MET A 399 -9.41 3.67 25.94
CA MET A 399 -10.16 4.92 25.98
C MET A 399 -11.59 4.78 25.48
N CYS A 400 -12.45 5.71 25.88
CA CYS A 400 -13.79 5.80 25.34
C CYS A 400 -13.77 6.26 23.87
N HIS A 401 -14.67 5.72 23.05
CA HIS A 401 -14.79 6.05 21.63
C HIS A 401 -16.19 6.48 21.19
N THR A 402 -17.15 6.58 22.12
CA THR A 402 -18.55 6.90 21.77
C THR A 402 -18.74 8.29 21.18
N HIS A 403 -17.81 9.22 21.36
CA HIS A 403 -17.87 10.55 20.74
C HIS A 403 -17.75 10.53 19.21
N TYR A 404 -17.24 9.44 18.63
CA TYR A 404 -17.24 9.23 17.18
C TYR A 404 -18.56 8.65 16.65
N VAL A 405 -19.47 8.25 17.55
CA VAL A 405 -20.78 7.71 17.19
C VAL A 405 -21.78 8.86 17.01
N PRO A 406 -22.45 8.95 15.85
CA PRO A 406 -23.54 9.91 15.67
C PRO A 406 -24.58 9.83 16.79
N GLY A 407 -24.93 10.99 17.37
CA GLY A 407 -25.95 11.10 18.41
C GLY A 407 -25.54 10.61 19.82
N LYS A 408 -24.26 10.26 20.06
CA LYS A 408 -23.77 9.90 21.39
C LYS A 408 -22.67 10.84 21.87
N ASP A 409 -22.68 11.10 23.17
CA ASP A 409 -21.58 11.78 23.85
C ASP A 409 -20.53 10.77 24.35
N GLY A 410 -19.30 11.26 24.49
CA GLY A 410 -18.16 10.52 25.03
C GLY A 410 -17.91 10.81 26.50
N CYS A 411 -17.45 9.82 27.26
CA CYS A 411 -16.83 10.07 28.56
C CYS A 411 -15.32 10.22 28.43
N SER A 412 -14.67 10.80 29.45
CA SER A 412 -13.22 10.96 29.52
C SER A 412 -12.48 9.74 30.07
N PHE A 413 -13.06 8.53 29.94
CA PHE A 413 -12.41 7.31 30.44
C PHE A 413 -11.06 7.09 29.76
N PHE A 414 -10.06 6.80 30.59
CA PHE A 414 -8.69 6.53 30.21
C PHE A 414 -8.07 5.54 31.18
N GLN A 415 -7.36 4.54 30.64
CA GLN A 415 -6.58 3.59 31.42
C GLN A 415 -5.35 3.15 30.61
N TRP A 416 -4.18 3.06 31.23
CA TRP A 416 -3.02 2.45 30.57
C TRP A 416 -3.25 0.95 30.38
N ALA A 417 -2.99 0.45 29.19
CA ALA A 417 -3.03 -0.97 28.88
C ALA A 417 -1.66 -1.58 29.20
N GLU A 418 -1.67 -2.70 29.90
CA GLU A 418 -0.48 -3.48 30.23
C GLU A 418 -0.51 -4.79 29.45
N PHE A 419 0.59 -5.06 28.77
CA PHE A 419 0.81 -6.27 27.99
C PHE A 419 2.16 -6.86 28.36
N ASP A 420 2.27 -8.19 28.34
CA ASP A 420 3.55 -8.87 28.47
C ASP A 420 4.35 -8.88 27.14
N GLU A 421 5.52 -9.53 27.11
CA GLU A 421 6.39 -9.55 25.93
C GLU A 421 5.73 -10.12 24.65
N ASP A 422 4.67 -10.93 24.79
CA ASP A 422 3.90 -11.54 23.70
C ASP A 422 2.63 -10.76 23.37
N GLY A 423 2.48 -9.58 23.98
CA GLY A 423 1.35 -8.70 23.78
C GLY A 423 0.07 -9.22 24.43
N GLU A 424 0.16 -10.19 25.34
CA GLU A 424 -1.02 -10.72 26.04
C GLU A 424 -1.35 -9.81 27.23
N PRO A 425 -2.64 -9.51 27.46
CA PRO A 425 -3.06 -8.75 28.63
C PRO A 425 -2.93 -9.58 29.91
N SER A 426 -2.92 -8.92 31.08
CA SER A 426 -2.77 -9.58 32.38
C SER A 426 -3.78 -10.71 32.64
N TRP A 427 -5.04 -10.52 32.23
CA TRP A 427 -6.11 -11.52 32.39
C TRP A 427 -6.00 -12.74 31.46
N ALA A 428 -5.11 -12.71 30.46
CA ALA A 428 -4.89 -13.87 29.59
C ALA A 428 -4.32 -15.07 30.38
N ARG A 429 -3.57 -14.81 31.45
CA ARG A 429 -2.97 -15.83 32.32
C ARG A 429 -3.97 -16.49 33.27
N GLU A 430 -5.10 -15.83 33.54
CA GLU A 430 -6.16 -16.34 34.40
C GLU A 430 -7.16 -17.23 33.64
N SER A 431 -7.03 -17.26 32.29
CA SER A 431 -7.96 -17.91 31.36
C SER A 431 -7.48 -19.27 30.84
N THR A 432 -6.24 -19.66 31.17
CA THR A 432 -5.64 -20.98 30.92
C THR A 432 -5.66 -21.81 32.18
#